data_AF-A0A3D6BHH0-F1
#
_entry.id   AF-A0A3D6BHH0-F1
#
_cell.length_a   1.000
_cell.length_b   1.000
_cell.length_c   1.000
_cell.angle_alpha   90.00
_cell.angle_beta   90.00
_cell.angle_gamma   90.00
#
_symmetry.space_group_name_H-M   'P 1'
#
loop_
_entity.id
_entity.type
_entity.pdbx_description
1 polymer ?
#
loop_
_entity_poly.entity_id
_entity_poly.type
_entity_poly.pdbx_seq_one_letter_code
_entity_poly.pdbx_strand_id
1 'polypeptide(L)'
;MVKLPLYLVMLRWSMQNKFARTDLAAEAVGRLDKAPEGVCADTLSLHGCEVSRVVVTSEAGAAALGKPMGKYLTLEMADYVTRRGQSFPDCAAALRDLLKSFEAVERAQSFLIACLGNRAVTPDAVGPLTADGIIVTRHLKSSLPQDFAAFSSVSVVRTGVLGTTGIESAQTIRSMCELVRPDCVIAVDALASGEMHRLCRNIQLCDTGISPGSGVGNDRAEISEAYLGCPVIAIGVPTVADAAALSDSADAQSLFVTPRNIDELVRSASKLIAYGIDLALHRGLGIEDIDALIE
;
A
#
# COMPACT_ATOMS: atom_id res chain seq x y z
N MET A 1 -22.91 38.12 -10.25
CA MET A 1 -22.73 36.77 -9.66
C MET A 1 -23.80 35.85 -10.24
N VAL A 2 -23.47 35.13 -11.32
CA VAL A 2 -24.38 34.15 -11.91
C VAL A 2 -24.22 32.86 -11.11
N LYS A 3 -25.25 32.44 -10.37
CA LYS A 3 -25.30 31.11 -9.74
C LYS A 3 -25.35 30.07 -10.84
N LEU A 4 -24.30 29.26 -10.99
CA LEU A 4 -24.35 28.08 -11.85
C LEU A 4 -25.44 27.13 -11.29
N PRO A 5 -26.32 26.56 -12.13
CA PRO A 5 -27.34 25.63 -11.67
C PRO A 5 -26.69 24.36 -11.10
N LEU A 6 -27.21 23.87 -9.97
CA LEU A 6 -26.70 22.72 -9.21
C LEU A 6 -26.46 21.47 -10.07
N TYR A 7 -27.27 21.30 -11.12
CA TYR A 7 -27.17 20.20 -12.09
C TYR A 7 -25.89 20.27 -12.94
N LEU A 8 -25.45 21.47 -13.34
CA LEU A 8 -24.19 21.64 -14.08
C LEU A 8 -22.99 21.36 -13.18
N VAL A 9 -23.08 21.68 -11.88
CA VAL A 9 -22.04 21.37 -10.89
C VAL A 9 -21.94 19.86 -10.68
N MET A 10 -23.07 19.16 -10.54
CA MET A 10 -23.10 17.68 -10.45
C MET A 10 -22.59 16.99 -11.72
N LEU A 11 -22.97 17.49 -12.92
CA LEU A 11 -22.45 16.97 -14.18
C LEU A 11 -20.94 17.19 -14.31
N ARG A 12 -20.43 18.36 -13.90
CA ARG A 12 -18.99 18.64 -13.85
C ARG A 12 -18.26 17.73 -12.85
N TRP A 13 -18.83 17.50 -11.68
CA TRP A 13 -18.30 16.56 -10.68
C TRP A 13 -18.28 15.11 -11.20
N SER A 14 -19.35 14.66 -11.86
CA SER A 14 -19.41 13.30 -12.44
C SER A 14 -18.46 13.11 -13.63
N MET A 15 -18.17 14.16 -14.40
CA MET A 15 -17.17 14.12 -15.46
C MET A 15 -15.73 14.24 -14.92
N GLN A 16 -15.50 15.02 -13.85
CA GLN A 16 -14.19 15.14 -13.20
C GLN A 16 -13.73 13.80 -12.57
N ASN A 17 -14.66 13.01 -12.01
CA ASN A 17 -14.35 11.67 -11.48
C ASN A 17 -13.95 10.63 -12.55
N LYS A 18 -14.21 10.87 -13.83
CA LYS A 18 -13.83 9.94 -14.91
C LYS A 18 -12.36 10.03 -15.32
N PHE A 19 -11.64 11.11 -14.96
CA PHE A 19 -10.27 11.35 -15.43
C PHE A 19 -9.17 11.23 -14.37
N ALA A 20 -9.51 11.20 -13.07
CA ALA A 20 -8.48 11.09 -12.03
C ALA A 20 -7.95 9.65 -11.95
N ARG A 21 -6.67 9.40 -12.27
CA ARG A 21 -6.05 8.07 -12.08
C ARG A 21 -6.10 7.66 -10.60
N THR A 22 -6.32 6.38 -10.31
CA THR A 22 -6.34 5.87 -8.92
C THR A 22 -5.73 4.48 -8.83
N ASP A 23 -4.95 4.28 -7.77
CA ASP A 23 -4.42 2.97 -7.40
C ASP A 23 -5.40 2.17 -6.53
N LEU A 24 -6.40 2.82 -5.93
CA LEU A 24 -7.31 2.17 -4.99
C LEU A 24 -8.43 1.40 -5.69
N ALA A 25 -8.61 0.13 -5.31
CA ALA A 25 -9.65 -0.73 -5.85
C ALA A 25 -11.06 -0.25 -5.44
N ALA A 26 -11.23 0.22 -4.20
CA ALA A 26 -12.49 0.76 -3.72
C ALA A 26 -12.94 2.01 -4.51
N GLU A 27 -12.01 2.90 -4.85
CA GLU A 27 -12.30 4.07 -5.70
C GLU A 27 -12.65 3.64 -7.13
N ALA A 28 -11.95 2.65 -7.69
CA ALA A 28 -12.24 2.13 -9.02
C ALA A 28 -13.65 1.53 -9.10
N VAL A 29 -14.09 0.80 -8.06
CA VAL A 29 -15.45 0.27 -7.97
C VAL A 29 -16.47 1.41 -7.89
N GLY A 30 -16.21 2.43 -7.06
CA GLY A 30 -17.11 3.58 -6.87
C GLY A 30 -17.36 4.41 -8.12
N ARG A 31 -16.54 4.26 -9.16
CA ARG A 31 -16.68 4.96 -10.46
C ARG A 31 -17.53 4.21 -11.48
N LEU A 32 -17.85 2.95 -11.21
CA LEU A 32 -18.65 2.12 -12.11
C LEU A 32 -20.14 2.27 -11.76
N ASP A 33 -20.96 2.53 -12.78
CA ASP A 33 -22.42 2.66 -12.61
C ASP A 33 -23.10 1.34 -12.20
N LYS A 34 -22.45 0.20 -12.48
CA LYS A 34 -22.91 -1.16 -12.14
C LYS A 34 -21.73 -2.01 -11.69
N ALA A 35 -21.97 -2.89 -10.73
CA ALA A 35 -21.00 -3.91 -10.36
C ALA A 35 -20.73 -4.81 -11.58
N PRO A 36 -19.50 -4.82 -12.13
CA PRO A 36 -19.17 -5.67 -13.27
C PRO A 36 -19.14 -7.14 -12.83
N GLU A 37 -19.42 -8.03 -13.77
CA GLU A 37 -19.42 -9.48 -13.51
C GLU A 37 -18.01 -9.93 -13.08
N GLY A 38 -17.95 -10.69 -11.98
CA GLY A 38 -16.67 -11.13 -11.39
C GLY A 38 -15.97 -10.09 -10.53
N VAL A 39 -16.65 -9.01 -10.13
CA VAL A 39 -16.20 -8.11 -9.06
C VAL A 39 -17.18 -8.15 -7.90
N CYS A 40 -16.70 -8.55 -6.73
CA CYS A 40 -17.45 -8.51 -5.48
C CYS A 40 -16.86 -7.40 -4.60
N ALA A 41 -17.69 -6.50 -4.11
CA ALA A 41 -17.28 -5.43 -3.21
C ALA A 41 -18.19 -5.40 -1.98
N ASP A 42 -17.58 -5.38 -0.80
CA ASP A 42 -18.28 -5.28 0.48
C ASP A 42 -17.43 -4.56 1.52
N THR A 43 -18.07 -4.19 2.64
CA THR A 43 -17.42 -3.48 3.75
C THR A 43 -17.52 -4.33 5.01
N LEU A 44 -16.44 -4.38 5.77
CA LEU A 44 -16.36 -5.07 7.06
C LEU A 44 -15.72 -4.17 8.10
N SER A 45 -15.89 -4.50 9.38
CA SER A 45 -15.25 -3.77 10.48
C SER A 45 -14.26 -4.68 11.21
N LEU A 46 -13.05 -4.18 11.45
CA LEU A 46 -12.00 -4.85 12.21
C LEU A 46 -11.43 -3.86 13.24
N HIS A 47 -11.46 -4.23 14.51
CA HIS A 47 -10.96 -3.40 15.62
C HIS A 47 -11.55 -1.96 15.61
N GLY A 48 -12.80 -1.80 15.17
CA GLY A 48 -13.43 -0.48 15.05
C GLY A 48 -13.01 0.33 13.82
N CYS A 49 -12.10 -0.18 12.98
CA CYS A 49 -11.76 0.38 11.69
C CYS A 49 -12.70 -0.16 10.60
N GLU A 50 -13.03 0.67 9.62
CA GLU A 50 -13.73 0.25 8.42
C GLU A 50 -12.75 -0.33 7.41
N VAL A 51 -13.13 -1.44 6.77
CA VAL A 51 -12.34 -2.07 5.71
C VAL A 51 -13.22 -2.29 4.51
N SER A 52 -12.83 -1.72 3.38
CA SER A 52 -13.42 -2.04 2.08
C SER A 52 -12.71 -3.26 1.50
N ARG A 53 -13.47 -4.28 1.11
CA ARG A 53 -12.97 -5.48 0.44
C ARG A 53 -13.47 -5.50 -1.00
N VAL A 54 -12.54 -5.68 -1.93
CA VAL A 54 -12.84 -5.88 -3.35
C VAL A 54 -12.17 -7.16 -3.81
N VAL A 55 -12.92 -8.08 -4.40
CA VAL A 55 -12.42 -9.35 -4.96
C VAL A 55 -12.75 -9.39 -6.44
N VAL A 56 -11.72 -9.53 -7.27
CA VAL A 56 -11.81 -9.62 -8.73
C VAL A 56 -11.50 -11.06 -9.16
N THR A 57 -12.48 -11.75 -9.73
CA THR A 57 -12.42 -13.18 -10.06
C THR A 57 -12.52 -13.50 -11.55
N SER A 58 -12.68 -12.49 -12.41
CA SER A 58 -12.79 -12.67 -13.86
C SER A 58 -11.92 -11.66 -14.64
N GLU A 59 -11.49 -12.04 -15.84
CA GLU A 59 -10.77 -11.14 -16.75
C GLU A 59 -11.63 -9.96 -17.18
N ALA A 60 -12.93 -10.17 -17.39
CA ALA A 60 -13.88 -9.11 -17.72
C ALA A 60 -14.00 -8.09 -16.58
N GLY A 61 -14.05 -8.57 -15.32
CA GLY A 61 -14.04 -7.73 -14.14
C GLY A 61 -12.73 -6.96 -13.99
N ALA A 62 -11.60 -7.61 -14.23
CA ALA A 62 -10.28 -6.99 -14.20
C ALA A 62 -10.14 -5.87 -15.25
N ALA A 63 -10.59 -6.12 -16.49
CA ALA A 63 -10.60 -5.14 -17.56
C ALA A 63 -11.55 -3.97 -17.27
N ALA A 64 -12.73 -4.25 -16.72
CA ALA A 64 -13.70 -3.21 -16.35
C ALA A 64 -13.21 -2.32 -15.21
N LEU A 65 -12.51 -2.91 -14.22
CA LEU A 65 -12.00 -2.20 -13.05
C LEU A 65 -10.65 -1.52 -13.32
N GLY A 66 -9.90 -1.98 -14.33
CA GLY A 66 -8.51 -1.57 -14.56
C GLY A 66 -7.57 -2.07 -13.46
N LYS A 67 -7.90 -3.20 -12.82
CA LYS A 67 -7.14 -3.83 -11.74
C LYS A 67 -7.02 -5.32 -11.99
N PRO A 68 -5.85 -5.94 -11.78
CA PRO A 68 -5.70 -7.39 -11.94
C PRO A 68 -6.68 -8.21 -11.09
N MET A 69 -6.84 -9.48 -11.46
CA MET A 69 -7.60 -10.43 -10.65
C MET A 69 -6.90 -10.69 -9.31
N GLY A 70 -7.65 -10.62 -8.22
CA GLY A 70 -7.13 -10.80 -6.88
C GLY A 70 -8.00 -10.16 -5.81
N LYS A 71 -7.48 -10.13 -4.58
CA LYS A 71 -8.13 -9.59 -3.40
C LYS A 71 -7.47 -8.27 -3.01
N TYR A 72 -8.29 -7.23 -2.86
CA TYR A 72 -7.90 -5.91 -2.40
C TYR A 72 -8.62 -5.61 -1.08
N LEU A 73 -7.87 -5.18 -0.07
CA LEU A 73 -8.38 -4.82 1.25
C LEU A 73 -7.89 -3.41 1.58
N THR A 74 -8.81 -2.47 1.75
CA THR A 74 -8.50 -1.07 2.06
C THR A 74 -8.95 -0.75 3.46
N LEU A 75 -7.99 -0.57 4.37
CA LEU A 75 -8.23 -0.10 5.74
C LEU A 75 -8.44 1.41 5.74
N GLU A 76 -9.61 1.87 6.15
CA GLU A 76 -9.92 3.29 6.30
C GLU A 76 -9.61 3.78 7.72
N MET A 77 -8.92 4.90 7.81
CA MET A 77 -8.58 5.57 9.06
C MET A 77 -9.48 6.80 9.22
N ALA A 78 -10.27 6.83 10.30
CA ALA A 78 -11.24 7.91 10.55
C ALA A 78 -10.56 9.29 10.59
N ASP A 79 -9.37 9.36 11.18
CA ASP A 79 -8.50 10.53 11.24
C ASP A 79 -7.08 10.16 10.78
N TYR A 80 -6.24 11.18 10.54
CA TYR A 80 -4.82 10.95 10.32
C TYR A 80 -4.22 10.23 11.54
N VAL A 81 -3.80 8.98 11.35
CA VAL A 81 -3.23 8.19 12.43
C VAL A 81 -1.89 8.75 12.83
N THR A 82 -1.69 8.93 14.13
CA THR A 82 -0.41 9.29 14.74
C THR A 82 -0.04 8.24 15.76
N ARG A 83 1.26 7.99 15.98
CA ARG A 83 1.72 6.92 16.90
C ARG A 83 1.19 7.05 18.33
N ARG A 84 1.01 8.28 18.82
CA ARG A 84 0.46 8.56 20.16
C ARG A 84 -1.06 8.67 20.17
N GLY A 85 -1.71 8.56 19.01
CA GLY A 85 -3.15 8.59 18.88
C GLY A 85 -3.80 7.32 19.41
N GLN A 86 -5.01 7.45 19.95
CA GLN A 86 -5.78 6.33 20.48
C GLN A 86 -6.15 5.29 19.41
N SER A 87 -6.26 5.71 18.15
CA SER A 87 -6.59 4.82 17.02
C SER A 87 -5.40 3.99 16.51
N PHE A 88 -4.16 4.29 16.93
CA PHE A 88 -2.98 3.60 16.41
C PHE A 88 -2.97 2.09 16.74
N PRO A 89 -3.19 1.65 17.99
CA PRO A 89 -3.23 0.23 18.31
C PRO A 89 -4.29 -0.53 17.53
N ASP A 90 -5.49 0.05 17.39
CA ASP A 90 -6.60 -0.54 16.65
C ASP A 90 -6.27 -0.69 15.17
N CYS A 91 -5.71 0.36 14.54
CA CYS A 91 -5.27 0.31 13.15
C CYS A 91 -4.13 -0.71 12.94
N ALA A 92 -3.19 -0.82 13.89
CA ALA A 92 -2.09 -1.77 13.80
C ALA A 92 -2.59 -3.21 13.93
N ALA A 93 -3.54 -3.47 14.84
CA ALA A 93 -4.20 -4.76 14.99
C ALA A 93 -5.06 -5.12 13.77
N ALA A 94 -5.76 -4.15 13.17
CA ALA A 94 -6.49 -4.33 11.93
C ALA A 94 -5.54 -4.67 10.79
N LEU A 95 -4.43 -3.94 10.62
CA LEU A 95 -3.45 -4.20 9.58
C LEU A 95 -2.80 -5.58 9.74
N ARG A 96 -2.50 -6.00 10.98
CA ARG A 96 -2.06 -7.35 11.30
C ARG A 96 -3.04 -8.40 10.79
N ASP A 97 -4.32 -8.26 11.14
CA ASP A 97 -5.34 -9.26 10.78
C ASP A 97 -5.64 -9.27 9.28
N LEU A 98 -5.55 -8.11 8.61
CA LEU A 98 -5.64 -8.02 7.15
C LEU A 98 -4.48 -8.75 6.47
N LEU A 99 -3.24 -8.56 6.95
CA LEU A 99 -2.08 -9.29 6.43
C LEU A 99 -2.24 -10.80 6.62
N LYS A 100 -2.62 -11.24 7.82
CA LYS A 100 -2.85 -12.66 8.12
C LYS A 100 -4.04 -13.27 7.37
N SER A 101 -4.93 -12.45 6.82
CA SER A 101 -6.03 -12.94 5.96
C SER A 101 -5.55 -13.45 4.59
N PHE A 102 -4.31 -13.15 4.19
CA PHE A 102 -3.71 -13.71 2.98
C PHE A 102 -3.03 -15.04 3.32
N GLU A 103 -3.41 -16.10 2.61
CA GLU A 103 -2.91 -17.46 2.84
C GLU A 103 -1.38 -17.56 2.73
N ALA A 104 -0.79 -16.81 1.80
CA ALA A 104 0.65 -16.70 1.63
C ALA A 104 1.36 -16.19 2.91
N VAL A 105 0.76 -15.21 3.60
CA VAL A 105 1.33 -14.64 4.84
C VAL A 105 1.15 -15.60 6.01
N GLU A 106 -0.04 -16.20 6.16
CA GLU A 106 -0.32 -17.09 7.29
C GLU A 106 0.55 -18.36 7.29
N ARG A 107 0.91 -18.85 6.09
CA ARG A 107 1.73 -20.08 5.92
C ARG A 107 3.22 -19.82 5.85
N ALA A 108 3.65 -18.64 5.41
CA ALA A 108 5.06 -18.32 5.26
C ALA A 108 5.79 -18.31 6.61
N GLN A 109 7.08 -18.63 6.58
CA GLN A 109 7.99 -18.54 7.73
C GLN A 109 9.19 -17.63 7.45
N SER A 110 9.37 -17.26 6.18
CA SER A 110 10.42 -16.35 5.71
C SER A 110 9.87 -15.29 4.77
N PHE A 111 10.30 -14.05 4.99
CA PHE A 111 9.77 -12.87 4.32
C PHE A 111 10.88 -11.97 3.81
N LEU A 112 10.66 -11.41 2.61
CA LEU A 112 11.41 -10.26 2.11
C LEU A 112 10.47 -9.06 2.05
N ILE A 113 10.76 -8.04 2.86
CA ILE A 113 10.05 -6.76 2.81
C ILE A 113 10.74 -5.89 1.77
N ALA A 114 10.05 -5.66 0.65
CA ALA A 114 10.52 -4.86 -0.47
C ALA A 114 10.00 -3.43 -0.33
N CYS A 115 10.85 -2.53 0.14
CA CYS A 115 10.50 -1.15 0.42
C CYS A 115 10.83 -0.26 -0.78
N LEU A 116 9.79 0.13 -1.51
CA LEU A 116 9.81 0.90 -2.75
C LEU A 116 9.68 2.41 -2.50
N GLY A 117 10.13 3.19 -3.49
CA GLY A 117 9.98 4.64 -3.49
C GLY A 117 11.29 5.40 -3.30
N ASN A 118 11.21 6.71 -3.37
CA ASN A 118 12.34 7.62 -3.33
C ASN A 118 12.39 8.40 -2.02
N ARG A 119 13.39 8.11 -1.17
CA ARG A 119 13.59 8.81 0.12
C ARG A 119 13.78 10.34 -0.04
N ALA A 120 14.22 10.82 -1.21
CA ALA A 120 14.40 12.25 -1.47
C ALA A 120 13.09 12.97 -1.85
N VAL A 121 12.01 12.24 -2.14
CA VAL A 121 10.70 12.80 -2.48
C VAL A 121 9.74 12.43 -1.37
N THR A 122 9.41 13.39 -0.49
CA THR A 122 8.63 13.15 0.73
C THR A 122 7.36 12.30 0.54
N PRO A 123 6.45 12.60 -0.41
CA PRO A 123 5.26 11.75 -0.61
C PRO A 123 5.58 10.33 -1.10
N ASP A 124 6.77 10.09 -1.65
CA ASP A 124 7.21 8.81 -2.21
C ASP A 124 8.12 8.03 -1.23
N ALA A 125 8.29 8.53 0.00
CA ALA A 125 9.21 7.96 0.98
C ALA A 125 8.60 6.86 1.86
N VAL A 126 7.37 6.40 1.57
CA VAL A 126 6.62 5.42 2.39
C VAL A 126 7.40 4.13 2.61
N GLY A 127 7.88 3.49 1.54
CA GLY A 127 8.69 2.27 1.67
C GLY A 127 10.00 2.51 2.44
N PRO A 128 10.88 3.45 2.05
CA PRO A 128 12.11 3.75 2.76
C PRO A 128 11.94 4.03 4.25
N LEU A 129 10.86 4.70 4.65
CA LEU A 129 10.56 5.01 6.04
C LEU A 129 9.94 3.81 6.77
N THR A 130 9.14 2.99 6.10
CA THR A 130 8.61 1.74 6.68
C THR A 130 9.76 0.81 7.05
N ALA A 131 10.75 0.69 6.17
CA ALA A 131 11.95 -0.13 6.38
C ALA A 131 12.74 0.24 7.66
N ASP A 132 12.65 1.48 8.12
CA ASP A 132 13.33 1.94 9.35
C ASP A 132 12.68 1.36 10.61
N GLY A 133 11.44 0.87 10.52
CA GLY A 133 10.67 0.32 11.63
C GLY A 133 10.42 -1.19 11.57
N ILE A 134 11.10 -1.95 10.69
CA ILE A 134 10.92 -3.41 10.57
C ILE A 134 11.95 -4.16 11.42
N ILE A 135 11.50 -5.16 12.19
CA ILE A 135 12.40 -6.06 12.94
C ILE A 135 13.03 -7.08 11.98
N VAL A 136 14.30 -6.86 11.64
CA VAL A 136 15.07 -7.75 10.74
C VAL A 136 15.69 -8.91 11.51
N THR A 137 15.27 -10.14 11.19
CA THR A 137 15.63 -11.34 11.96
C THR A 137 16.35 -12.43 11.17
N ARG A 138 16.41 -12.36 9.83
CA ARG A 138 17.03 -13.41 8.98
C ARG A 138 18.45 -13.76 9.42
N HIS A 139 19.27 -12.74 9.68
CA HIS A 139 20.67 -12.92 10.11
C HIS A 139 20.76 -13.45 11.55
N LEU A 140 19.86 -13.03 12.44
CA LEU A 140 19.79 -13.50 13.83
C LEU A 140 19.40 -14.98 13.88
N LYS A 141 18.37 -15.42 13.12
CA LYS A 141 17.99 -16.83 13.04
C LYS A 141 19.08 -17.71 12.43
N SER A 142 19.88 -17.17 11.51
CA SER A 142 21.00 -17.90 10.90
C SER A 142 22.12 -18.15 11.91
N SER A 143 22.38 -17.18 12.79
CA SER A 143 23.46 -17.24 13.79
C SER A 143 23.04 -17.93 15.10
N LEU A 144 21.80 -17.71 15.55
CA LEU A 144 21.25 -18.14 16.85
C LEU A 144 19.86 -18.78 16.65
N PRO A 145 19.77 -19.94 15.99
CA PRO A 145 18.50 -20.52 15.57
C PRO A 145 17.58 -20.93 16.73
N GLN A 146 18.14 -21.32 17.88
CA GLN A 146 17.36 -21.72 19.06
C GLN A 146 16.74 -20.50 19.75
N ASP A 147 17.52 -19.43 19.94
CA ASP A 147 17.08 -18.22 20.65
C ASP A 147 16.02 -17.44 19.87
N PHE A 148 16.10 -17.46 18.53
CA PHE A 148 15.17 -16.75 17.65
C PHE A 148 14.16 -17.69 16.96
N ALA A 149 13.96 -18.90 17.49
CA ALA A 149 13.06 -19.89 16.89
C ALA A 149 11.62 -19.37 16.70
N ALA A 150 11.14 -18.56 17.65
CA ALA A 150 9.77 -18.00 17.68
C ALA A 150 9.52 -16.88 16.65
N PHE A 151 10.57 -16.21 16.17
CA PHE A 151 10.45 -15.13 15.19
C PHE A 151 10.29 -15.70 13.78
N SER A 152 9.60 -15.02 12.88
CA SER A 152 9.71 -15.33 11.45
C SER A 152 11.09 -14.91 10.95
N SER A 153 11.57 -15.46 9.83
CA SER A 153 12.82 -15.03 9.18
C SER A 153 12.56 -13.84 8.26
N VAL A 154 12.81 -12.62 8.74
CA VAL A 154 12.51 -11.39 8.00
C VAL A 154 13.79 -10.74 7.49
N SER A 155 13.79 -10.36 6.22
CA SER A 155 14.81 -9.55 5.56
C SER A 155 14.17 -8.34 4.90
N VAL A 156 14.93 -7.26 4.73
CA VAL A 156 14.43 -6.00 4.16
C VAL A 156 15.35 -5.57 3.03
N VAL A 157 14.77 -5.12 1.92
CA VAL A 157 15.48 -4.41 0.86
C VAL A 157 14.84 -3.05 0.65
N ARG A 158 15.62 -1.97 0.77
CA ARG A 158 15.22 -0.64 0.32
C ARG A 158 15.68 -0.50 -1.12
N THR A 159 14.74 -0.33 -2.05
CA THR A 159 15.12 -0.08 -3.44
C THR A 159 15.51 1.38 -3.62
N GLY A 160 16.44 1.65 -4.53
CA GLY A 160 16.57 3.00 -5.08
C GLY A 160 15.60 3.21 -6.25
N VAL A 161 15.74 4.37 -6.89
CA VAL A 161 15.06 4.67 -8.16
C VAL A 161 16.05 4.59 -9.31
N LEU A 162 15.56 4.28 -10.52
CA LEU A 162 16.40 4.13 -11.72
C LEU A 162 17.41 5.27 -11.89
N GLY A 163 16.99 6.52 -11.66
CA GLY A 163 17.84 7.69 -11.82
C GLY A 163 19.03 7.78 -10.86
N THR A 164 19.04 7.02 -9.76
CA THR A 164 20.15 7.02 -8.79
C THR A 164 20.93 5.71 -8.79
N THR A 165 20.31 4.61 -9.19
CA THR A 165 20.94 3.27 -9.16
C THR A 165 21.34 2.75 -10.54
N GLY A 166 20.71 3.23 -11.61
CA GLY A 166 20.81 2.64 -12.95
C GLY A 166 20.15 1.25 -13.06
N ILE A 167 19.43 0.80 -12.03
CA ILE A 167 18.80 -0.52 -11.94
C ILE A 167 17.34 -0.33 -11.54
N GLU A 168 16.43 -1.02 -12.24
CA GLU A 168 15.01 -0.97 -11.90
C GLU A 168 14.74 -1.62 -10.53
N SER A 169 13.81 -1.05 -9.77
CA SER A 169 13.46 -1.54 -8.43
C SER A 169 13.00 -3.00 -8.46
N ALA A 170 12.22 -3.40 -9.48
CA ALA A 170 11.79 -4.77 -9.69
C ALA A 170 12.95 -5.75 -9.94
N GLN A 171 13.98 -5.34 -10.70
CA GLN A 171 15.18 -6.15 -10.91
C GLN A 171 15.94 -6.37 -9.61
N THR A 172 16.10 -5.30 -8.82
CA THR A 172 16.73 -5.38 -7.49
C THR A 172 16.01 -6.40 -6.60
N ILE A 173 14.68 -6.33 -6.54
CA ILE A 173 13.87 -7.24 -5.72
C ILE A 173 13.98 -8.67 -6.23
N ARG A 174 13.91 -8.89 -7.54
CA ARG A 174 14.06 -10.23 -8.14
C ARG A 174 15.41 -10.86 -7.79
N SER A 175 16.51 -10.11 -7.93
CA SER A 175 17.84 -10.59 -7.53
C SER A 175 17.92 -10.92 -6.04
N MET A 176 17.25 -10.14 -5.19
CA MET A 176 17.16 -10.47 -3.76
C MET A 176 16.32 -11.72 -3.51
N CYS A 177 15.24 -11.96 -4.25
CA CYS A 177 14.44 -13.19 -4.15
C CYS A 177 15.25 -14.43 -4.54
N GLU A 178 16.08 -14.35 -5.58
CA GLU A 178 16.97 -15.45 -5.99
C GLU A 178 18.00 -15.79 -4.90
N LEU A 179 18.53 -14.77 -4.21
CA LEU A 179 19.51 -14.96 -3.15
C LEU A 179 18.88 -15.42 -1.82
N VAL A 180 17.81 -14.76 -1.41
CA VAL A 180 17.16 -14.94 -0.10
C VAL A 180 16.21 -16.12 -0.08
N ARG A 181 15.53 -16.39 -1.20
CA ARG A 181 14.46 -17.39 -1.36
C ARG A 181 13.39 -17.29 -0.27
N PRO A 182 12.71 -16.12 -0.14
CA PRO A 182 11.63 -15.96 0.83
C PRO A 182 10.38 -16.77 0.43
N ASP A 183 9.59 -17.19 1.41
CA ASP A 183 8.29 -17.83 1.17
C ASP A 183 7.26 -16.81 0.64
N CYS A 184 7.37 -15.55 1.08
CA CYS A 184 6.49 -14.46 0.66
C CYS A 184 7.26 -13.13 0.60
N VAL A 185 6.96 -12.32 -0.41
CA VAL A 185 7.42 -10.92 -0.49
C VAL A 185 6.30 -10.01 -0.02
N ILE A 186 6.62 -9.01 0.79
CA ILE A 186 5.72 -7.91 1.13
C ILE A 186 6.28 -6.64 0.51
N ALA A 187 5.64 -6.12 -0.53
CA ALA A 187 6.05 -4.88 -1.20
C ALA A 187 5.33 -3.69 -0.56
N VAL A 188 6.08 -2.66 -0.16
CA VAL A 188 5.53 -1.44 0.44
C VAL A 188 5.86 -0.24 -0.43
N ASP A 189 4.85 0.48 -0.89
CA ASP A 189 5.01 1.63 -1.81
C ASP A 189 4.06 2.79 -1.48
N ALA A 190 4.34 3.95 -2.05
CA ALA A 190 3.37 5.04 -2.14
C ALA A 190 2.39 4.80 -3.30
N LEU A 191 1.14 5.19 -3.13
CA LEU A 191 0.09 5.11 -4.14
C LEU A 191 -0.42 6.49 -4.53
N ALA A 192 -1.17 6.55 -5.63
CA ALA A 192 -1.99 7.69 -5.99
C ALA A 192 -3.49 7.42 -5.75
N SER A 193 -4.21 8.45 -5.33
CA SER A 193 -5.67 8.44 -5.19
C SER A 193 -6.29 9.46 -6.14
N GLY A 194 -7.49 9.17 -6.63
CA GLY A 194 -8.28 10.15 -7.38
C GLY A 194 -9.14 11.03 -6.49
N GLU A 195 -9.15 10.80 -5.18
CA GLU A 195 -9.97 11.50 -4.20
C GLU A 195 -9.10 12.13 -3.13
N MET A 196 -8.92 13.45 -3.19
CA MET A 196 -7.99 14.15 -2.30
C MET A 196 -8.23 13.98 -0.80
N HIS A 197 -9.48 13.74 -0.40
CA HIS A 197 -9.84 13.56 1.01
C HIS A 197 -9.38 12.20 1.58
N ARG A 198 -8.96 11.26 0.71
CA ARG A 198 -8.44 9.94 1.06
C ARG A 198 -6.92 9.91 1.25
N LEU A 199 -6.21 10.97 0.86
CA LEU A 199 -4.75 11.03 0.95
C LEU A 199 -4.27 10.82 2.38
N CYS A 200 -3.39 9.84 2.57
CA CYS A 200 -2.85 9.39 3.86
C CYS A 200 -3.90 8.98 4.90
N ARG A 201 -5.12 8.63 4.47
CA ARG A 201 -6.23 8.20 5.35
C ARG A 201 -6.67 6.76 5.12
N ASN A 202 -6.01 6.05 4.23
CA ASN A 202 -6.20 4.61 4.11
C ASN A 202 -4.92 3.90 3.74
N ILE A 203 -4.94 2.58 3.95
CA ILE A 203 -3.87 1.66 3.57
C ILE A 203 -4.52 0.54 2.77
N GLN A 204 -4.07 0.33 1.54
CA GLN A 204 -4.53 -0.77 0.71
C GLN A 204 -3.53 -1.92 0.74
N LEU A 205 -4.06 -3.14 0.82
CA LEU A 205 -3.34 -4.39 0.68
C LEU A 205 -3.89 -5.17 -0.50
N CYS A 206 -3.03 -5.83 -1.27
CA CYS A 206 -3.48 -6.78 -2.30
C CYS A 206 -2.47 -7.91 -2.57
N ASP A 207 -2.96 -9.01 -3.13
CA ASP A 207 -2.16 -10.17 -3.55
C ASP A 207 -1.78 -10.14 -5.04
N THR A 208 -2.15 -9.09 -5.75
CA THR A 208 -1.85 -8.96 -7.18
C THR A 208 -0.45 -8.44 -7.46
N GLY A 209 0.29 -8.02 -6.43
CA GLY A 209 1.52 -7.25 -6.59
C GLY A 209 1.27 -5.77 -6.83
N ILE A 210 2.34 -5.05 -7.21
CA ILE A 210 2.33 -3.60 -7.40
C ILE A 210 3.18 -3.17 -8.60
N SER A 211 2.74 -2.15 -9.32
CA SER A 211 3.51 -1.49 -10.37
C SER A 211 3.94 -0.11 -9.88
N PRO A 212 5.24 0.09 -9.54
CA PRO A 212 5.70 1.34 -8.93
C PRO A 212 5.47 2.54 -9.84
N GLY A 213 4.77 3.56 -9.34
CA GLY A 213 4.49 4.80 -10.07
C GLY A 213 3.33 4.74 -11.08
N SER A 214 2.56 3.65 -11.13
CA SER A 214 1.43 3.48 -12.05
C SER A 214 0.36 4.58 -11.89
N GLY A 215 0.02 4.95 -10.65
CA GLY A 215 -0.94 6.01 -10.35
C GLY A 215 -0.52 7.44 -10.78
N VAL A 216 0.78 7.65 -11.02
CA VAL A 216 1.35 8.91 -11.51
C VAL A 216 1.79 8.84 -12.99
N GLY A 217 1.43 7.76 -13.70
CA GLY A 217 1.69 7.59 -15.13
C GLY A 217 3.08 7.04 -15.48
N ASN A 218 3.81 6.50 -14.50
CA ASN A 218 5.04 5.76 -14.73
C ASN A 218 4.73 4.26 -14.72
N ASP A 219 4.67 3.64 -15.90
CA ASP A 219 4.52 2.18 -16.01
C ASP A 219 5.90 1.52 -15.89
N ARG A 220 6.31 1.23 -14.65
CA ARG A 220 7.50 0.42 -14.37
C ARG A 220 7.16 -1.06 -14.35
N ALA A 221 8.20 -1.90 -14.44
CA ALA A 221 8.04 -3.34 -14.34
C ALA A 221 7.27 -3.74 -13.07
N GLU A 222 6.21 -4.53 -13.27
CA GLU A 222 5.35 -5.03 -12.19
C GLU A 222 6.14 -5.92 -11.22
N ILE A 223 5.85 -5.77 -9.94
CA ILE A 223 6.35 -6.61 -8.86
C ILE A 223 5.20 -7.52 -8.44
N SER A 224 5.07 -8.66 -9.12
CA SER A 224 4.02 -9.65 -8.93
C SER A 224 4.61 -11.05 -8.72
N GLU A 225 3.77 -11.99 -8.28
CA GLU A 225 4.16 -13.39 -8.14
C GLU A 225 4.66 -13.98 -9.47
N ALA A 226 4.02 -13.61 -10.58
CA ALA A 226 4.44 -14.03 -11.92
C ALA A 226 5.86 -13.57 -12.26
N TYR A 227 6.27 -12.38 -11.81
CA TYR A 227 7.59 -11.84 -12.08
C TYR A 227 8.67 -12.35 -11.10
N LEU A 228 8.32 -12.50 -9.81
CA LEU A 228 9.28 -12.89 -8.75
C LEU A 228 9.38 -14.40 -8.53
N GLY A 229 8.36 -15.18 -8.92
CA GLY A 229 8.30 -16.62 -8.70
C GLY A 229 7.93 -17.05 -7.27
N CYS A 230 7.49 -16.12 -6.43
CA CYS A 230 6.94 -16.39 -5.10
C CYS A 230 5.80 -15.41 -4.78
N PRO A 231 4.89 -15.75 -3.84
CA PRO A 231 3.76 -14.91 -3.47
C PRO A 231 4.16 -13.48 -3.11
N VAL A 232 3.38 -12.50 -3.59
CA VAL A 232 3.61 -11.07 -3.32
C VAL A 232 2.37 -10.45 -2.71
N ILE A 233 2.51 -9.87 -1.53
CA ILE A 233 1.50 -8.98 -0.94
C ILE A 233 1.99 -7.55 -1.06
N ALA A 234 1.26 -6.71 -1.78
CA ALA A 234 1.53 -5.28 -1.82
C ALA A 234 0.77 -4.55 -0.72
N ILE A 235 1.39 -3.54 -0.12
CA ILE A 235 0.82 -2.59 0.82
C ILE A 235 1.11 -1.19 0.29
N GLY A 236 0.11 -0.33 0.24
CA GLY A 236 0.29 1.02 -0.25
C GLY A 236 -0.57 2.06 0.43
N VAL A 237 -0.07 3.29 0.44
CA VAL A 237 -0.70 4.47 1.04
C VAL A 237 -0.85 5.54 -0.04
N PRO A 238 -2.06 6.06 -0.31
CA PRO A 238 -2.20 7.13 -1.28
C PRO A 238 -1.64 8.43 -0.71
N THR A 239 -0.54 8.93 -1.27
CA THR A 239 0.13 10.15 -0.77
C THR A 239 -0.06 11.34 -1.71
N VAL A 240 -0.41 11.07 -2.96
CA VAL A 240 -0.62 12.08 -3.99
C VAL A 240 -1.93 11.87 -4.74
N ALA A 241 -2.45 12.96 -5.30
CA ALA A 241 -3.53 12.94 -6.29
C ALA A 241 -3.12 13.78 -7.51
N ASP A 242 -3.69 13.48 -8.67
CA ASP A 242 -3.49 14.25 -9.89
C ASP A 242 -4.09 15.65 -9.74
N ALA A 243 -3.30 16.70 -9.99
CA ALA A 243 -3.78 18.08 -9.89
C ALA A 243 -4.80 18.43 -10.99
N ALA A 244 -4.88 17.65 -12.08
CA ALA A 244 -5.94 17.76 -13.08
C ALA A 244 -7.33 17.57 -12.49
N ALA A 245 -7.46 16.88 -11.33
CA ALA A 245 -8.73 16.78 -10.61
C ALA A 245 -9.21 18.14 -10.06
N LEU A 246 -8.31 19.12 -9.90
CA LEU A 246 -8.60 20.45 -9.37
C LEU A 246 -8.70 21.54 -10.43
N SER A 247 -8.08 21.35 -11.60
CA SER A 247 -7.99 22.37 -12.64
C SER A 247 -7.86 21.76 -14.03
N ASP A 248 -8.61 22.31 -14.99
CA ASP A 248 -8.55 21.94 -16.41
C ASP A 248 -7.33 22.57 -17.14
N SER A 249 -6.47 23.31 -16.44
CA SER A 249 -5.29 23.95 -17.03
C SER A 249 -4.25 22.93 -17.46
N ALA A 250 -3.62 23.14 -18.63
CA ALA A 250 -2.55 22.28 -19.12
C ALA A 250 -1.41 22.09 -18.09
N ASP A 251 -1.08 23.14 -17.34
CA ASP A 251 -0.06 23.09 -16.29
C ASP A 251 -0.41 22.10 -15.16
N ALA A 252 -1.70 21.94 -14.85
CA ALA A 252 -2.16 21.04 -13.79
C ALA A 252 -2.02 19.56 -14.18
N GLN A 253 -2.01 19.23 -15.48
CA GLN A 253 -1.83 17.86 -15.95
C GLN A 253 -0.42 17.31 -15.70
N SER A 254 0.54 18.20 -15.39
CA SER A 254 1.92 17.84 -15.05
C SER A 254 2.23 17.93 -13.55
N LEU A 255 1.23 18.17 -12.72
CA LEU A 255 1.39 18.39 -11.29
C LEU A 255 0.65 17.32 -10.49
N PHE A 256 1.26 16.94 -9.37
CA PHE A 256 0.58 16.21 -8.32
C PHE A 256 0.38 17.11 -7.12
N VAL A 257 -0.68 16.84 -6.37
CA VAL A 257 -1.01 17.51 -5.12
C VAL A 257 -0.91 16.55 -3.96
N THR A 258 -0.43 17.07 -2.83
CA THR A 258 -0.21 16.33 -1.60
C THR A 258 -0.62 17.23 -0.41
N PRO A 259 -1.01 16.68 0.75
CA PRO A 259 -1.22 17.47 1.95
C PRO A 259 0.00 18.33 2.33
N ARG A 260 -0.25 19.47 2.99
CA ARG A 260 0.82 20.41 3.38
C ARG A 260 1.79 19.82 4.42
N ASN A 261 1.29 18.97 5.32
CA ASN A 261 2.04 18.27 6.36
C ASN A 261 2.39 16.83 5.94
N ILE A 262 2.63 16.59 4.65
CA ILE A 262 2.89 15.26 4.10
C ILE A 262 4.07 14.53 4.78
N ASP A 263 5.06 15.28 5.24
CA ASP A 263 6.21 14.75 5.98
C ASP A 263 5.81 14.02 7.27
N GLU A 264 4.89 14.57 8.05
CA GLU A 264 4.37 13.94 9.26
C GLU A 264 3.46 12.75 8.93
N LEU A 265 2.61 12.91 7.90
CA LEU A 265 1.64 11.90 7.49
C LEU A 265 2.33 10.65 6.94
N VAL A 266 3.33 10.81 6.08
CA VAL A 266 4.08 9.67 5.52
C VAL A 266 4.85 8.94 6.62
N ARG A 267 5.47 9.66 7.56
CA ARG A 267 6.16 9.03 8.70
C ARG A 267 5.19 8.22 9.55
N SER A 268 4.03 8.78 9.86
CA SER A 268 3.03 8.11 10.70
C SER A 268 2.44 6.88 10.03
N ALA A 269 2.09 6.98 8.74
CA ALA A 269 1.60 5.84 7.95
C ALA A 269 2.68 4.75 7.81
N SER A 270 3.93 5.13 7.55
CA SER A 270 5.06 4.19 7.44
C SER A 270 5.30 3.44 8.77
N LYS A 271 5.21 4.14 9.90
CA LYS A 271 5.32 3.53 11.24
C LYS A 271 4.16 2.58 11.50
N LEU A 272 2.94 2.95 11.14
CA LEU A 272 1.77 2.08 11.24
C LEU A 272 1.93 0.80 10.40
N ILE A 273 2.40 0.94 9.16
CA ILE A 273 2.67 -0.20 8.27
C ILE A 273 3.71 -1.13 8.90
N ALA A 274 4.81 -0.58 9.40
CA ALA A 274 5.87 -1.36 10.01
C ALA A 274 5.35 -2.18 11.22
N TYR A 275 4.55 -1.56 12.10
CA TYR A 275 3.94 -2.26 13.24
C TYR A 275 2.97 -3.34 12.78
N GLY A 276 2.11 -3.05 11.79
CA GLY A 276 1.20 -4.05 11.25
C GLY A 276 1.93 -5.26 10.66
N ILE A 277 3.05 -5.04 9.96
CA ILE A 277 3.92 -6.10 9.46
C ILE A 277 4.54 -6.88 10.62
N ASP A 278 5.22 -6.23 11.56
CA ASP A 278 5.91 -6.93 12.65
C ASP A 278 4.94 -7.72 13.54
N LEU A 279 3.77 -7.16 13.84
CA LEU A 279 2.70 -7.87 14.57
C LEU A 279 2.15 -9.07 13.80
N ALA A 280 2.13 -9.01 12.45
CA ALA A 280 1.65 -10.11 11.62
C ALA A 280 2.69 -11.24 11.53
N LEU A 281 3.96 -10.87 11.36
CA LEU A 281 5.03 -11.80 11.06
C LEU A 281 5.63 -12.45 12.31
N HIS A 282 5.75 -11.72 13.42
CA HIS A 282 6.37 -12.22 14.65
C HIS A 282 5.30 -12.59 15.67
N ARG A 283 4.97 -13.89 15.71
CA ARG A 283 3.90 -14.41 16.56
C ARG A 283 4.16 -14.12 18.04
N GLY A 284 3.18 -13.50 18.69
CA GLY A 284 3.22 -13.24 20.13
C GLY A 284 3.83 -11.90 20.54
N LEU A 285 4.35 -11.09 19.59
CA LEU A 285 4.74 -9.72 19.91
C LEU A 285 3.53 -8.81 20.07
N GLY A 286 3.56 -7.99 21.12
CA GLY A 286 2.70 -6.83 21.31
C GLY A 286 3.35 -5.54 20.79
N ILE A 287 2.62 -4.43 20.92
CA ILE A 287 3.12 -3.09 20.57
C ILE A 287 4.28 -2.70 21.49
N GLU A 288 4.20 -3.04 22.78
CA GLU A 288 5.24 -2.75 23.75
C GLU A 288 6.55 -3.48 23.42
N ASP A 289 6.47 -4.71 22.91
CA ASP A 289 7.66 -5.48 22.51
C ASP A 289 8.33 -4.85 21.28
N ILE A 290 7.52 -4.39 20.31
CA ILE A 290 8.01 -3.70 19.11
C ILE A 290 8.71 -2.39 19.51
N ASP A 291 8.11 -1.62 20.42
CA ASP A 291 8.73 -0.39 20.93
C ASP A 291 10.10 -0.68 21.54
N ALA A 292 10.22 -1.71 22.39
CA ALA A 292 11.48 -2.06 23.04
C ALA A 292 12.59 -2.54 22.09
N LEU A 293 12.25 -2.98 20.88
CA LEU A 293 13.19 -3.51 19.89
C LEU A 293 13.63 -2.48 18.85
N ILE A 294 12.87 -1.39 18.67
CA ILE A 294 13.03 -0.46 17.55
C ILE A 294 13.21 0.99 18.01
N GLU A 295 12.73 1.37 19.19
CA GLU A 295 12.90 2.71 19.80
C GLU A 295 14.02 2.73 20.85
#